data_AF-A0A945WKK0-F1
#
_entry.id   AF-A0A945WKK0-F1
#
_cell.length_a   1.000
_cell.length_b   1.000
_cell.length_c   1.000
_cell.angle_alpha   90.00
_cell.angle_beta   90.00
_cell.angle_gamma   90.00
#
_symmetry.space_group_name_H-M   'P 1'
#
loop_
_entity.id
_entity.type
_entity.pdbx_description
1 polymer ?
#
loop_
_entity_poly.entity_id
_entity_poly.type
_entity_poly.pdbx_seq_one_letter_code
_entity_poly.pdbx_strand_id
1 'polypeptide(L)'
;MKTLNLLLILGTNLLATISIAQEYILKGSVQDVHSQPIHQAEVVNLGNPTERTLTDSNGLFVLTAQSAIARIQISKGAYATETLKVGAKTFVATKLKHAPIMEGEVQELVTEDLMYESAPLAMDVVSAGYSRRANKSMGGGFIAPQENWNTESYSAINENGFKVVVDDPLSTFSIDVDRASYSNVRRFINNGQMPPIDAVRVEEMINYFNYEYASPDGDDPVKIFTEVADAPWNKDHKLLHVGVKARELDKKNLPPSNMVFLIDVSGSMSNANKLPLLKSAMKMLVQELRPQDRVAIVVYAGAAGLVLESTPGNKKEEINAAIDRLQSGGSTAGGAGIKLAYNVAAKNFNSEGNNRVILATDGDFNIGASSDGEMQRLIENKRETGVFLTVLGFGMGNYKDSKMEVLADKGNGNYAYIDNITEAKKTLVNEFGSTLFAVAKDVKIQIEFNPANVAEYRLIGYENRLLNKEDFNDDMKDAGEMGVGHVVTALYEVIPVGKGSKSKVDPLRYSPSVMPTPFKEMGHEIATLKLRYKEPEGEKSKLMTQVIPNKIVPLNEANINLQWSASVAGFGMLLRKSKYAGDLTYSSVVEQAKGALGNDKEGYRREALQLMKSAELMSKSTASR
;
A
#
# COMPACT_ATOMS: atom_id res chain seq x y z
N MET A 1 -19.58 -43.72 -85.71
CA MET A 1 -20.85 -43.17 -85.19
C MET A 1 -20.47 -41.96 -84.35
N LYS A 2 -20.54 -40.75 -84.89
CA LYS A 2 -21.66 -39.78 -84.81
C LYS A 2 -21.80 -39.11 -83.43
N THR A 3 -22.00 -37.78 -83.50
CA THR A 3 -22.41 -36.75 -82.49
C THR A 3 -21.34 -36.29 -81.49
N LEU A 4 -20.78 -35.08 -81.50
CA LEU A 4 -21.23 -33.68 -81.76
C LEU A 4 -22.05 -33.05 -80.60
N ASN A 5 -21.66 -31.81 -80.24
CA ASN A 5 -22.29 -30.80 -79.33
C ASN A 5 -21.91 -30.88 -77.83
N LEU A 6 -21.60 -29.82 -77.06
CA LEU A 6 -21.63 -28.35 -77.26
C LEU A 6 -20.87 -27.61 -76.10
N LEU A 7 -20.25 -26.46 -76.40
CA LEU A 7 -19.89 -25.25 -75.58
C LEU A 7 -19.46 -25.38 -74.09
N LEU A 8 -18.40 -24.65 -73.65
CA LEU A 8 -18.51 -23.30 -73.03
C LEU A 8 -17.15 -22.74 -72.48
N ILE A 9 -16.79 -21.53 -72.95
CA ILE A 9 -16.14 -20.37 -72.29
C ILE A 9 -14.72 -20.47 -71.67
N LEU A 10 -13.83 -19.65 -72.25
CA LEU A 10 -12.57 -19.13 -71.70
C LEU A 10 -12.84 -18.19 -70.51
N GLY A 11 -12.22 -18.45 -69.36
CA GLY A 11 -12.20 -17.56 -68.20
C GLY A 11 -10.88 -17.67 -67.45
N THR A 12 -10.12 -16.58 -67.43
CA THR A 12 -8.76 -16.41 -66.91
C THR A 12 -8.60 -16.80 -65.44
N ASN A 13 -7.68 -17.72 -65.13
CA ASN A 13 -7.21 -17.99 -63.77
C ASN A 13 -6.11 -17.00 -63.37
N LEU A 14 -6.41 -16.14 -62.41
CA LEU A 14 -5.46 -15.28 -61.71
C LEU A 14 -4.77 -16.11 -60.62
N LEU A 15 -3.58 -16.65 -60.90
CA LEU A 15 -2.73 -17.23 -59.85
C LEU A 15 -2.11 -16.09 -59.04
N ALA A 16 -2.67 -15.82 -57.86
CA ALA A 16 -2.00 -15.04 -56.84
C ALA A 16 -0.82 -15.86 -56.29
N THR A 17 0.40 -15.45 -56.59
CA THR A 17 1.60 -15.95 -55.93
C THR A 17 1.59 -15.46 -54.48
N ILE A 18 1.26 -16.34 -53.54
CA ILE A 18 1.51 -16.10 -52.12
C ILE A 18 3.02 -16.18 -51.92
N SER A 19 3.67 -15.02 -51.79
CA SER A 19 5.05 -14.95 -51.31
C SER A 19 5.01 -15.27 -49.82
N ILE A 20 5.43 -16.48 -49.43
CA ILE A 20 5.68 -16.80 -48.03
C ILE A 20 6.91 -15.97 -47.64
N ALA A 21 6.72 -14.95 -46.79
CA ALA A 21 7.84 -14.22 -46.21
C ALA A 21 8.67 -15.20 -45.39
N GLN A 22 9.95 -15.35 -45.75
CA GLN A 22 10.88 -16.22 -45.03
C GLN A 22 11.20 -15.58 -43.68
N GLU A 23 10.74 -16.18 -42.58
CA GLU A 23 11.07 -15.75 -41.23
C GLU A 23 12.42 -16.32 -40.76
N TYR A 24 13.23 -15.46 -40.16
CA TYR A 24 14.51 -15.81 -39.56
C TYR A 24 14.36 -15.79 -38.04
N ILE A 25 14.65 -16.92 -37.41
CA ILE A 25 14.56 -17.07 -35.95
C ILE A 25 15.97 -17.22 -35.38
N LEU A 26 16.34 -16.31 -34.48
CA LEU A 26 17.55 -16.39 -33.69
C LEU A 26 17.20 -16.65 -32.23
N LYS A 27 17.74 -17.73 -31.69
CA LYS A 27 17.64 -18.03 -30.26
C LYS A 27 18.94 -17.62 -29.57
N GLY A 28 18.90 -17.36 -28.27
CA GLY A 28 20.13 -17.15 -27.55
C GLY A 28 19.99 -17.06 -26.05
N SER A 29 21.13 -16.84 -25.40
CA SER A 29 21.24 -16.66 -23.96
C SER A 29 22.14 -15.48 -23.62
N VAL A 30 21.76 -14.74 -22.59
CA VAL A 30 22.52 -13.59 -22.07
C VAL A 30 22.78 -13.83 -20.59
N GLN A 31 24.05 -13.86 -20.23
CA GLN A 31 24.50 -14.02 -18.84
C GLN A 31 25.45 -12.88 -18.46
N ASP A 32 25.75 -12.73 -17.18
CA ASP A 32 26.85 -11.89 -16.73
C ASP A 32 28.19 -12.65 -16.76
N VAL A 33 29.28 -11.96 -16.38
CA VAL A 33 30.61 -12.58 -16.30
C VAL A 33 30.67 -13.75 -15.30
N HIS A 34 29.80 -13.76 -14.28
CA HIS A 34 29.67 -14.81 -13.28
C HIS A 34 28.68 -15.92 -13.67
N SER A 35 28.24 -15.96 -14.93
CA SER A 35 27.29 -16.95 -15.45
C SER A 35 25.87 -16.88 -14.86
N GLN A 36 25.50 -15.75 -14.25
CA GLN A 36 24.11 -15.50 -13.84
C GLN A 36 23.27 -15.04 -15.05
N PRO A 37 22.05 -15.57 -15.24
CA PRO A 37 21.19 -15.16 -16.34
C PRO A 37 20.76 -13.69 -16.19
N ILE A 38 20.78 -12.94 -17.29
CA ILE A 38 20.34 -11.54 -17.31
C ILE A 38 18.91 -11.49 -17.84
N HIS A 39 17.95 -11.26 -16.94
CA HIS A 39 16.53 -11.09 -17.26
C HIS A 39 16.23 -9.69 -17.83
N GLN A 40 15.34 -9.63 -18.83
CA GLN A 40 14.95 -8.41 -19.53
C GLN A 40 16.14 -7.60 -20.09
N ALA A 41 17.14 -8.27 -20.64
CA ALA A 41 18.08 -7.64 -21.56
C ALA A 41 17.39 -7.43 -22.91
N GLU A 42 17.48 -6.23 -23.45
CA GLU A 42 16.92 -5.91 -24.76
C GLU A 42 17.85 -6.42 -25.85
N VAL A 43 17.31 -7.24 -26.76
CA VAL A 43 18.03 -7.78 -27.92
C VAL A 43 17.40 -7.20 -29.19
N VAL A 44 18.15 -6.40 -29.93
CA VAL A 44 17.67 -5.66 -31.10
C VAL A 44 18.41 -6.12 -32.36
N ASN A 45 17.68 -6.42 -33.44
CA ASN A 45 18.29 -6.59 -34.76
C ASN A 45 18.77 -5.23 -35.29
N LEU A 46 20.07 -5.05 -35.47
CA LEU A 46 20.60 -3.79 -35.98
C LEU A 46 20.26 -3.53 -37.46
N GLY A 47 19.88 -4.57 -38.22
CA GLY A 47 19.41 -4.42 -39.59
C GLY A 47 18.00 -3.82 -39.69
N ASN A 48 17.19 -4.01 -38.65
CA ASN A 48 15.86 -3.43 -38.52
C ASN A 48 15.50 -3.27 -37.03
N PRO A 49 15.73 -2.09 -36.42
CA PRO A 49 15.55 -1.90 -34.98
C PRO A 49 14.11 -2.07 -34.45
N THR A 50 13.12 -2.23 -35.33
CA THR A 50 11.75 -2.58 -34.92
C THR A 50 11.65 -4.07 -34.54
N GLU A 51 12.55 -4.92 -35.01
CA GLU A 51 12.68 -6.32 -34.65
C GLU A 51 13.54 -6.44 -33.38
N ARG A 52 12.87 -6.65 -32.24
CA ARG A 52 13.51 -6.76 -30.93
C ARG A 52 12.77 -7.74 -30.03
N THR A 53 13.45 -8.21 -28.99
CA THR A 53 12.89 -9.10 -27.97
C THR A 53 13.55 -8.83 -26.62
N LEU A 54 12.99 -9.42 -25.56
CA LEU A 54 13.56 -9.39 -24.21
C LEU A 54 13.96 -10.79 -23.78
N THR A 55 15.01 -10.91 -22.99
CA THR A 55 15.35 -12.17 -22.34
C THR A 55 14.37 -12.52 -21.21
N ASP A 56 14.05 -13.80 -21.07
CA ASP A 56 13.24 -14.36 -19.98
C ASP A 56 14.03 -14.48 -18.66
N SER A 57 13.39 -15.04 -17.62
CA SER A 57 14.00 -15.20 -16.29
C SER A 57 15.24 -16.10 -16.27
N ASN A 58 15.43 -16.93 -17.30
CA ASN A 58 16.62 -17.77 -17.48
C ASN A 58 17.65 -17.11 -18.41
N GLY A 59 17.45 -15.85 -18.78
CA GLY A 59 18.33 -15.12 -19.70
C GLY A 59 18.20 -15.58 -21.15
N LEU A 60 17.18 -16.36 -21.50
CA LEU A 60 16.98 -16.89 -22.85
C LEU A 60 16.14 -15.92 -23.68
N PHE A 61 16.40 -15.84 -24.98
CA PHE A 61 15.59 -15.05 -25.90
C PHE A 61 15.30 -15.78 -27.21
N VAL A 62 14.22 -15.37 -27.86
CA VAL A 62 13.87 -15.73 -29.24
C VAL A 62 13.56 -14.43 -29.99
N LEU A 63 14.36 -14.12 -31.01
CA LEU A 63 14.20 -12.97 -31.90
C LEU A 63 13.75 -13.47 -33.27
N THR A 64 12.58 -13.02 -33.71
CA THR A 64 12.03 -13.31 -35.04
C THR A 64 12.20 -12.08 -35.93
N ALA A 65 12.71 -12.28 -37.13
CA ALA A 65 13.01 -11.23 -38.10
C ALA A 65 12.47 -11.57 -39.48
N GLN A 66 12.10 -10.55 -40.25
CA GLN A 66 11.64 -10.68 -41.65
C GLN A 66 12.81 -10.64 -42.65
N SER A 67 14.03 -10.46 -42.14
CA SER A 67 15.28 -10.45 -42.91
C SER A 67 16.40 -11.17 -42.15
N ALA A 68 17.46 -11.57 -42.85
CA ALA A 68 18.57 -12.28 -42.23
C ALA A 68 19.23 -11.46 -41.11
N ILE A 69 19.32 -12.03 -39.90
CA ILE A 69 19.88 -11.36 -38.73
C ILE A 69 21.41 -11.39 -38.81
N ALA A 70 22.02 -10.32 -39.33
CA ALA A 70 23.47 -10.23 -39.45
C ALA A 70 24.14 -9.81 -38.13
N ARG A 71 23.51 -8.90 -37.38
CA ARG A 71 24.03 -8.33 -36.13
C ARG A 71 22.90 -8.05 -35.14
N ILE A 72 23.16 -8.30 -33.87
CA ILE A 72 22.29 -7.90 -32.77
C ILE A 72 23.03 -6.99 -31.80
N GLN A 73 22.30 -6.07 -31.18
CA GLN A 73 22.76 -5.29 -30.04
C GLN A 73 22.02 -5.76 -28.80
N ILE A 74 22.74 -5.97 -27.72
CA ILE A 74 22.20 -6.42 -26.44
C ILE A 74 22.50 -5.37 -25.40
N SER A 75 21.47 -4.85 -24.73
CA SER A 75 21.61 -3.81 -23.72
C SER A 75 20.81 -4.11 -22.45
N LYS A 76 21.40 -3.76 -21.30
CA LYS A 76 20.78 -3.81 -19.98
C LYS A 76 21.46 -2.78 -19.09
N GLY A 77 20.70 -1.97 -18.37
CA GLY A 77 21.19 -0.73 -17.73
C GLY A 77 22.46 -0.85 -16.85
N ALA A 78 22.70 -1.98 -16.20
CA ALA A 78 23.91 -2.18 -15.37
C ALA A 78 25.15 -2.69 -16.14
N TYR A 79 24.99 -2.95 -17.44
CA TYR A 79 25.97 -3.65 -18.27
C TYR A 79 26.40 -2.79 -19.46
N ALA A 80 27.65 -2.96 -19.89
CA ALA A 80 28.12 -2.43 -21.15
C ALA A 80 27.33 -3.05 -22.30
N THR A 81 26.74 -2.20 -23.14
CA THR A 81 26.03 -2.63 -24.34
C THR A 81 26.97 -3.39 -25.27
N GLU A 82 26.57 -4.59 -25.68
CA GLU A 82 27.38 -5.46 -26.52
C GLU A 82 26.73 -5.61 -27.91
N THR A 83 27.56 -5.64 -28.95
CA THR A 83 27.09 -5.88 -30.33
C THR A 83 27.72 -7.15 -30.87
N LEU A 84 26.89 -8.11 -31.28
CA LEU A 84 27.32 -9.43 -31.76
C LEU A 84 27.05 -9.59 -33.24
N LYS A 85 28.01 -10.18 -33.97
CA LYS A 85 27.80 -10.70 -35.32
C LYS A 85 27.22 -12.11 -35.24
N VAL A 86 26.04 -12.30 -35.81
CA VAL A 86 25.29 -13.57 -35.75
C VAL A 86 25.62 -14.45 -36.95
N GLY A 87 25.66 -13.88 -38.17
CA GLY A 87 25.94 -14.64 -39.40
C GLY A 87 24.87 -15.71 -39.67
N ALA A 88 25.26 -16.92 -40.07
CA ALA A 88 24.34 -18.04 -40.34
C ALA A 88 23.93 -18.84 -39.07
N LYS A 89 24.24 -18.34 -37.87
CA LYS A 89 23.97 -19.05 -36.61
C LYS A 89 22.49 -18.92 -36.23
N THR A 90 21.91 -20.01 -35.74
CA THR A 90 20.54 -20.05 -35.19
C THR A 90 20.52 -19.92 -33.66
N PHE A 91 21.69 -20.00 -33.01
CA PHE A 91 21.85 -19.81 -31.58
C PHE A 91 23.09 -18.96 -31.25
N VAL A 92 22.97 -18.03 -30.30
CA VAL A 92 24.08 -17.23 -29.76
C VAL A 92 24.05 -17.16 -28.24
N ALA A 93 25.21 -17.28 -27.60
CA ALA A 93 25.38 -17.06 -26.16
C ALA A 93 26.35 -15.91 -25.93
N THR A 94 26.04 -15.02 -25.00
CA THR A 94 26.95 -13.92 -24.63
C THR A 94 27.01 -13.67 -23.14
N LYS A 95 28.11 -13.03 -22.73
CA LYS A 95 28.33 -12.57 -21.36
C LYS A 95 28.54 -11.06 -21.34
N LEU A 96 27.59 -10.33 -20.76
CA LEU A 96 27.73 -8.89 -20.60
C LEU A 96 28.66 -8.55 -19.43
N LYS A 97 29.53 -7.58 -19.65
CA LYS A 97 30.37 -6.99 -18.59
C LYS A 97 29.62 -5.84 -17.94
N HIS A 98 29.82 -5.65 -16.64
CA HIS A 98 29.32 -4.45 -15.96
C HIS A 98 29.94 -3.20 -16.61
N ALA A 99 29.13 -2.15 -16.76
CA ALA A 99 29.67 -0.87 -17.22
C ALA A 99 30.67 -0.35 -16.17
N PRO A 100 31.85 0.14 -16.57
CA PRO A 100 32.80 0.71 -15.63
C PRO A 100 32.17 1.88 -14.88
N ILE A 101 32.24 1.84 -13.54
CA ILE A 101 31.89 2.97 -12.68
C ILE A 101 32.96 4.04 -12.93
N MET A 102 32.58 5.19 -13.48
CA MET A 102 33.47 6.34 -13.48
C MET A 102 33.54 6.88 -12.05
N GLU A 103 34.59 6.51 -11.31
CA GLU A 103 35.05 7.28 -10.17
C GLU A 103 35.62 8.60 -10.71
N GLY A 104 34.76 9.62 -10.84
CA GLY A 104 35.16 10.97 -11.22
C GLY A 104 35.17 11.88 -10.01
N GLU A 105 36.37 12.38 -9.68
CA GLU A 105 36.58 13.48 -8.73
C GLU A 105 35.68 14.68 -9.08
N VAL A 106 35.14 15.32 -8.04
CA VAL A 106 34.28 16.49 -8.14
C VAL A 106 35.10 17.66 -8.67
N GLN A 107 34.91 18.02 -9.94
CA GLN A 107 35.37 19.29 -10.48
C GLN A 107 34.21 20.28 -10.53
N GLU A 108 34.38 21.35 -9.76
CA GLU A 108 33.52 22.51 -9.65
C GLU A 108 33.35 23.18 -11.03
N LEU A 109 32.15 23.11 -11.60
CA LEU A 109 31.79 23.80 -12.84
C LEU A 109 31.18 25.16 -12.51
N VAL A 110 32.01 26.19 -12.62
CA VAL A 110 31.58 27.58 -12.75
C VAL A 110 30.81 27.72 -14.06
N THR A 111 29.55 28.12 -13.98
CA THR A 111 28.71 28.40 -15.16
C THR A 111 29.02 29.78 -15.71
N GLU A 112 29.58 29.85 -16.92
CA GLU A 112 29.53 31.04 -17.78
C GLU A 112 28.29 30.99 -18.66
N ASP A 113 27.63 32.14 -18.77
CA ASP A 113 26.41 32.41 -19.52
C ASP A 113 26.53 32.05 -21.02
N LEU A 114 25.57 31.27 -21.52
CA LEU A 114 25.25 31.22 -22.95
C LEU A 114 23.75 31.42 -23.15
N MET A 115 23.42 32.62 -23.61
CA MET A 115 22.11 33.02 -24.10
C MET A 115 21.71 32.19 -25.32
N TYR A 116 20.47 31.68 -25.34
CA TYR A 116 19.82 31.20 -26.57
C TYR A 116 18.81 32.26 -27.05
N GLU A 117 19.07 32.78 -28.24
CA GLU A 117 18.20 33.67 -29.01
C GLU A 117 16.93 32.94 -29.47
N SER A 118 15.76 33.54 -29.21
CA SER A 118 14.46 33.10 -29.70
C SER A 118 14.12 33.79 -31.02
N ALA A 119 13.86 33.03 -32.09
CA ALA A 119 13.25 33.55 -33.31
C ALA A 119 11.70 33.45 -33.24
N PRO A 120 10.94 34.49 -33.60
CA PRO A 120 9.47 34.48 -33.53
C PRO A 120 8.86 33.97 -34.85
N LEU A 121 7.81 33.15 -34.75
CA LEU A 121 6.89 32.92 -35.88
C LEU A 121 5.66 33.81 -35.69
N ALA A 122 5.54 34.75 -36.61
CA ALA A 122 4.44 35.69 -36.73
C ALA A 122 3.13 34.97 -37.10
N MET A 123 2.04 35.50 -36.54
CA MET A 123 0.68 35.07 -36.69
C MET A 123 0.00 36.00 -37.70
N ASP A 124 -0.31 35.51 -38.90
CA ASP A 124 -1.12 36.23 -39.88
C ASP A 124 -2.48 35.56 -40.06
N VAL A 125 -3.53 36.36 -39.85
CA VAL A 125 -4.93 36.03 -40.05
C VAL A 125 -5.37 36.56 -41.41
N VAL A 126 -5.85 35.68 -42.31
CA VAL A 126 -6.75 36.09 -43.40
C VAL A 126 -7.85 35.04 -43.57
N SER A 127 -9.09 35.53 -43.67
CA SER A 127 -10.32 34.75 -43.75
C SER A 127 -10.80 34.51 -45.18
N ALA A 128 -11.56 33.42 -45.32
CA ALA A 128 -12.64 33.11 -46.27
C ALA A 128 -12.35 32.93 -47.78
N GLY A 129 -12.75 31.75 -48.29
CA GLY A 129 -13.03 31.53 -49.71
C GLY A 129 -13.15 30.05 -50.11
N TYR A 130 -14.38 29.54 -50.20
CA TYR A 130 -14.72 28.19 -50.67
C TYR A 130 -14.09 27.83 -52.03
N SER A 131 -13.52 26.63 -52.15
CA SER A 131 -13.55 25.83 -53.40
C SER A 131 -13.25 24.36 -53.12
N ARG A 132 -14.24 23.51 -53.41
CA ARG A 132 -14.19 22.04 -53.32
C ARG A 132 -13.14 21.47 -54.29
N ARG A 133 -12.20 20.66 -53.78
CA ARG A 133 -11.69 19.48 -54.50
C ARG A 133 -11.52 18.33 -53.52
N ALA A 134 -12.28 17.28 -53.76
CA ALA A 134 -12.25 16.04 -53.02
C ALA A 134 -10.88 15.36 -53.23
N ASN A 135 -10.18 15.09 -52.14
CA ASN A 135 -9.20 14.01 -52.10
C ASN A 135 -9.44 13.19 -50.83
N LYS A 136 -9.90 11.96 -51.06
CA LYS A 136 -10.25 10.98 -50.04
C LYS A 136 -8.96 10.28 -49.63
N SER A 137 -8.42 10.65 -48.48
CA SER A 137 -7.33 9.95 -47.80
C SER A 137 -7.66 9.97 -46.30
N MET A 138 -8.41 8.97 -45.84
CA MET A 138 -8.59 8.70 -44.42
C MET A 138 -7.34 7.97 -43.92
N GLY A 139 -6.34 8.73 -43.47
CA GLY A 139 -5.28 8.23 -42.60
C GLY A 139 -5.80 8.18 -41.17
N GLY A 140 -6.54 7.11 -40.83
CA GLY A 140 -6.88 6.80 -39.45
C GLY A 140 -5.62 6.39 -38.71
N GLY A 141 -5.02 7.31 -37.97
CA GLY A 141 -4.00 6.97 -36.98
C GLY A 141 -4.64 6.12 -35.89
N PHE A 142 -4.47 4.81 -35.97
CA PHE A 142 -4.69 3.92 -34.84
C PHE A 142 -3.64 4.25 -33.79
N ILE A 143 -4.02 5.06 -32.80
CA ILE A 143 -3.33 5.07 -31.51
C ILE A 143 -3.60 3.68 -30.94
N ALA A 144 -2.63 2.77 -31.06
CA ALA A 144 -2.67 1.52 -30.32
C ALA A 144 -2.81 1.88 -28.84
N PRO A 145 -3.78 1.30 -28.10
CA PRO A 145 -3.87 1.54 -26.67
C PRO A 145 -2.52 1.13 -26.07
N GLN A 146 -1.85 2.06 -25.38
CA GLN A 146 -0.78 1.66 -24.48
C GLN A 146 -1.42 0.70 -23.49
N GLU A 147 -1.02 -0.56 -23.52
CA GLU A 147 -1.33 -1.48 -22.43
C GLU A 147 -0.74 -0.87 -21.16
N ASN A 148 -1.60 -0.31 -20.31
CA ASN A 148 -1.23 0.06 -18.96
C ASN A 148 -0.97 -1.24 -18.20
N TRP A 149 0.27 -1.71 -18.22
CA TRP A 149 0.72 -2.84 -17.41
C TRP A 149 0.55 -2.48 -15.94
N ASN A 150 -0.51 -2.98 -15.32
CA ASN A 150 -0.71 -2.88 -13.89
C ASN A 150 0.13 -3.97 -13.21
N THR A 151 1.09 -3.55 -12.39
CA THR A 151 1.96 -4.43 -11.60
C THR A 151 1.75 -4.24 -10.11
N GLU A 152 0.65 -3.62 -9.70
CA GLU A 152 0.29 -3.48 -8.28
C GLU A 152 0.20 -4.86 -7.59
N SER A 153 0.65 -4.94 -6.34
CA SER A 153 0.77 -6.20 -5.62
C SER A 153 0.26 -6.10 -4.18
N TYR A 154 -0.68 -6.97 -3.83
CA TYR A 154 -1.33 -7.06 -2.53
C TYR A 154 -1.08 -8.43 -1.89
N SER A 155 -0.93 -8.46 -0.58
CA SER A 155 -0.78 -9.72 0.16
C SER A 155 -2.13 -10.45 0.19
N ALA A 156 -2.12 -11.77 -0.04
CA ALA A 156 -3.35 -12.56 0.06
C ALA A 156 -3.88 -12.57 1.50
N ILE A 157 -5.19 -12.34 1.69
CA ILE A 157 -5.79 -12.25 3.03
C ILE A 157 -6.71 -13.44 3.28
N ASN A 158 -6.35 -14.29 4.25
CA ASN A 158 -7.18 -15.39 4.72
C ASN A 158 -8.08 -14.92 5.87
N GLU A 159 -9.33 -14.56 5.54
CA GLU A 159 -10.28 -14.00 6.50
C GLU A 159 -10.45 -14.89 7.74
N ASN A 160 -10.37 -14.25 8.92
CA ASN A 160 -10.56 -14.90 10.21
C ASN A 160 -11.90 -15.64 10.27
N GLY A 161 -11.88 -16.89 10.73
CA GLY A 161 -13.07 -17.73 10.88
C GLY A 161 -13.59 -17.81 12.32
N PHE A 162 -14.79 -18.36 12.50
CA PHE A 162 -15.35 -18.60 13.82
C PHE A 162 -14.55 -19.64 14.60
N LYS A 163 -14.26 -19.30 15.85
CA LYS A 163 -13.65 -20.18 16.85
C LYS A 163 -14.69 -20.56 17.90
N VAL A 164 -14.68 -21.82 18.32
CA VAL A 164 -15.57 -22.34 19.36
C VAL A 164 -14.96 -22.04 20.73
N VAL A 165 -15.70 -21.33 21.60
CA VAL A 165 -15.17 -20.81 22.88
C VAL A 165 -14.76 -21.92 23.84
N VAL A 166 -15.49 -23.03 23.87
CA VAL A 166 -15.14 -24.15 24.76
C VAL A 166 -13.81 -24.81 24.40
N ASP A 167 -13.35 -24.66 23.14
CA ASP A 167 -12.10 -25.23 22.66
C ASP A 167 -10.96 -24.20 22.64
N ASP A 168 -11.25 -22.97 22.20
CA ASP A 168 -10.31 -21.86 22.10
C ASP A 168 -10.98 -20.55 22.57
N PRO A 169 -10.98 -20.25 23.89
CA PRO A 169 -11.66 -19.08 24.44
C PRO A 169 -10.88 -17.76 24.25
N LEU A 170 -9.63 -17.82 23.78
CA LEU A 170 -8.71 -16.68 23.76
C LEU A 170 -8.51 -16.12 22.35
N SER A 171 -8.63 -14.80 22.22
CA SER A 171 -8.22 -14.07 21.02
C SER A 171 -7.14 -13.07 21.38
N THR A 172 -5.96 -13.20 20.77
CA THR A 172 -4.81 -12.32 21.03
C THR A 172 -4.37 -11.65 19.73
N PHE A 173 -4.17 -10.34 19.76
CA PHE A 173 -3.71 -9.57 18.59
C PHE A 173 -2.93 -8.32 19.01
N SER A 174 -2.09 -7.83 18.10
CA SER A 174 -1.36 -6.57 18.21
C SER A 174 -2.23 -5.38 17.84
N ILE A 175 -2.00 -4.22 18.46
CA ILE A 175 -2.78 -3.00 18.17
C ILE A 175 -2.31 -2.26 16.92
N ASP A 176 -1.23 -2.75 16.29
CA ASP A 176 -0.61 -2.15 15.12
C ASP A 176 -1.58 -2.12 13.91
N VAL A 177 -2.02 -0.92 13.54
CA VAL A 177 -3.00 -0.71 12.47
C VAL A 177 -2.57 0.41 11.53
N ASP A 178 -2.46 0.06 10.25
CA ASP A 178 -2.22 1.02 9.18
C ASP A 178 -3.53 1.59 8.64
N ARG A 179 -3.42 2.55 7.71
CA ARG A 179 -4.58 3.24 7.12
C ARG A 179 -4.58 3.22 5.59
N ALA A 180 -3.58 2.59 4.98
CA ALA A 180 -3.33 2.65 3.55
C ALA A 180 -4.47 2.04 2.71
N SER A 181 -5.08 0.95 3.19
CA SER A 181 -6.12 0.22 2.48
C SER A 181 -7.34 1.09 2.18
N TYR A 182 -7.80 1.92 3.14
CA TYR A 182 -8.96 2.79 2.91
C TYR A 182 -8.70 3.79 1.77
N SER A 183 -7.56 4.48 1.80
CA SER A 183 -7.19 5.46 0.76
C SER A 183 -7.06 4.78 -0.61
N ASN A 184 -6.53 3.56 -0.65
CA ASN A 184 -6.43 2.79 -1.88
C ASN A 184 -7.81 2.34 -2.41
N VAL A 185 -8.70 1.89 -1.53
CA VAL A 185 -10.11 1.59 -1.86
C VAL A 185 -10.82 2.83 -2.39
N ARG A 186 -10.65 3.99 -1.75
CA ARG A 186 -11.18 5.28 -2.20
C ARG A 186 -10.72 5.58 -3.63
N ARG A 187 -9.43 5.43 -3.91
CA ARG A 187 -8.88 5.63 -5.26
C ARG A 187 -9.58 4.75 -6.30
N PHE A 188 -9.71 3.44 -6.05
CA PHE A 188 -10.38 2.53 -6.98
C PHE A 188 -11.83 2.99 -7.26
N ILE A 189 -12.58 3.26 -6.21
CA ILE A 189 -14.00 3.65 -6.31
C ILE A 189 -14.14 4.98 -7.04
N ASN A 190 -13.29 5.97 -6.75
CA ASN A 190 -13.29 7.26 -7.44
C ASN A 190 -12.92 7.14 -8.93
N ASN A 191 -12.13 6.12 -9.29
CA ASN A 191 -11.81 5.78 -10.67
C ASN A 191 -12.90 4.93 -11.35
N GLY A 192 -14.04 4.71 -10.70
CA GLY A 192 -15.15 3.92 -11.23
C GLY A 192 -14.84 2.42 -11.31
N GLN A 193 -13.95 1.91 -10.45
CA GLN A 193 -13.54 0.51 -10.40
C GLN A 193 -13.77 -0.07 -9.00
N MET A 194 -14.12 -1.35 -8.95
CA MET A 194 -14.10 -2.10 -7.69
C MET A 194 -12.66 -2.47 -7.34
N PRO A 195 -12.24 -2.36 -6.07
CA PRO A 195 -10.91 -2.76 -5.65
C PRO A 195 -10.73 -4.29 -5.77
N PRO A 196 -9.50 -4.78 -5.99
CA PRO A 196 -9.16 -6.19 -5.77
C PRO A 196 -9.50 -6.59 -4.33
N ILE A 197 -9.95 -7.82 -4.10
CA ILE A 197 -10.36 -8.27 -2.76
C ILE A 197 -9.22 -8.24 -1.73
N ASP A 198 -7.99 -8.45 -2.19
CA ASP A 198 -6.78 -8.44 -1.36
C ASP A 198 -6.28 -7.01 -1.07
N ALA A 199 -6.83 -5.99 -1.73
CA ALA A 199 -6.52 -4.58 -1.43
C ALA A 199 -7.36 -4.03 -0.26
N VAL A 200 -8.31 -4.82 0.26
CA VAL A 200 -9.28 -4.41 1.26
C VAL A 200 -8.93 -5.06 2.61
N ARG A 201 -8.35 -4.29 3.52
CA ARG A 201 -8.08 -4.68 4.91
C ARG A 201 -9.12 -4.01 5.81
N VAL A 202 -10.01 -4.81 6.39
CA VAL A 202 -11.23 -4.31 7.04
C VAL A 202 -10.89 -3.53 8.31
N GLU A 203 -9.89 -4.00 9.05
CA GLU A 203 -9.32 -3.32 10.22
C GLU A 203 -8.76 -1.94 9.88
N GLU A 204 -8.04 -1.78 8.78
CA GLU A 204 -7.51 -0.48 8.37
C GLU A 204 -8.63 0.47 7.94
N MET A 205 -9.67 -0.05 7.27
CA MET A 205 -10.84 0.74 6.94
C MET A 205 -11.56 1.25 8.19
N ILE A 206 -11.73 0.39 9.20
CA ILE A 206 -12.32 0.77 10.49
C ILE A 206 -11.46 1.84 11.17
N ASN A 207 -10.14 1.66 11.19
CA ASN A 207 -9.17 2.52 11.90
C ASN A 207 -8.72 3.78 11.14
N TYR A 208 -9.21 3.98 9.90
CA TYR A 208 -9.04 5.23 9.16
C TYR A 208 -9.80 6.42 9.79
N PHE A 209 -10.92 6.13 10.47
CA PHE A 209 -11.82 7.15 11.02
C PHE A 209 -11.52 7.47 12.48
N ASN A 210 -11.82 8.72 12.85
CA ASN A 210 -11.79 9.12 14.25
C ASN A 210 -13.06 8.62 14.96
N TYR A 211 -12.87 8.18 16.21
CA TYR A 211 -13.93 7.81 17.13
C TYR A 211 -13.88 8.71 18.36
N GLU A 212 -15.05 9.08 18.87
CA GLU A 212 -15.16 9.98 20.01
C GLU A 212 -15.02 9.18 21.31
N TYR A 213 -13.77 8.97 21.73
CA TYR A 213 -13.43 8.39 23.01
C TYR A 213 -12.83 9.45 23.93
N ALA A 214 -13.22 9.43 25.20
CA ALA A 214 -12.60 10.28 26.21
C ALA A 214 -11.12 9.88 26.40
N SER A 215 -10.25 10.87 26.54
CA SER A 215 -8.86 10.64 26.92
C SER A 215 -8.78 9.94 28.30
N PRO A 216 -7.73 9.13 28.56
CA PRO A 216 -7.41 8.65 29.91
C PRO A 216 -7.25 9.81 30.90
N ASP A 217 -7.90 9.68 32.07
CA ASP A 217 -7.91 10.68 33.14
C ASP A 217 -6.99 10.29 34.33
N GLY A 218 -6.51 9.04 34.37
CA GLY A 218 -5.66 8.47 35.43
C GLY A 218 -4.18 8.42 35.05
N ASP A 219 -3.42 7.49 35.63
CA ASP A 219 -1.99 7.28 35.33
C ASP A 219 -1.76 6.44 34.06
N ASP A 220 -2.69 5.54 33.72
CA ASP A 220 -2.55 4.68 32.54
C ASP A 220 -2.47 5.51 31.24
N PRO A 221 -1.59 5.14 30.28
CA PRO A 221 -1.43 5.86 29.02
C PRO A 221 -2.59 5.63 28.05
N VAL A 222 -3.44 4.64 28.31
CA VAL A 222 -4.56 4.23 27.46
C VAL A 222 -5.83 3.98 28.26
N LYS A 223 -6.99 4.05 27.60
CA LYS A 223 -8.32 3.77 28.17
C LYS A 223 -9.10 2.88 27.23
N ILE A 224 -9.76 1.87 27.78
CA ILE A 224 -10.51 0.86 27.04
C ILE A 224 -12.01 1.20 27.07
N PHE A 225 -12.67 1.03 25.93
CA PHE A 225 -14.10 1.23 25.72
C PHE A 225 -14.67 -0.03 25.11
N THR A 226 -15.76 -0.54 25.68
CA THR A 226 -16.40 -1.76 25.18
C THR A 226 -17.90 -1.59 25.11
N GLU A 227 -18.51 -2.06 24.02
CA GLU A 227 -19.96 -2.06 23.83
C GLU A 227 -20.38 -3.28 23.03
N VAL A 228 -21.57 -3.82 23.30
CA VAL A 228 -22.11 -4.97 22.58
C VAL A 228 -23.47 -4.61 22.01
N ALA A 229 -23.65 -4.82 20.71
CA ALA A 229 -24.93 -4.62 20.03
C ALA A 229 -25.34 -5.82 19.17
N ASP A 230 -26.56 -5.79 18.64
CA ASP A 230 -26.99 -6.72 17.59
C ASP A 230 -26.15 -6.56 16.31
N ALA A 231 -25.76 -7.67 15.68
CA ALA A 231 -25.01 -7.62 14.43
C ALA A 231 -25.95 -7.25 13.26
N PRO A 232 -25.60 -6.27 12.41
CA PRO A 232 -26.51 -5.79 11.37
C PRO A 232 -26.76 -6.78 10.23
N TRP A 233 -25.88 -7.78 10.08
CA TRP A 233 -25.92 -8.74 8.97
C TRP A 233 -26.39 -10.14 9.36
N ASN A 234 -26.63 -10.36 10.66
CA ASN A 234 -27.17 -11.61 11.18
C ASN A 234 -27.86 -11.38 12.53
N LYS A 235 -29.18 -11.53 12.55
CA LYS A 235 -30.04 -11.28 13.72
C LYS A 235 -29.72 -12.15 14.95
N ASP A 236 -29.13 -13.33 14.74
CA ASP A 236 -28.80 -14.25 15.82
C ASP A 236 -27.40 -13.99 16.39
N HIS A 237 -26.60 -13.15 15.72
CA HIS A 237 -25.26 -12.78 16.15
C HIS A 237 -25.26 -11.44 16.90
N LYS A 238 -24.13 -11.15 17.53
CA LYS A 238 -23.83 -9.92 18.25
C LYS A 238 -22.52 -9.35 17.74
N LEU A 239 -22.35 -8.05 17.92
CA LEU A 239 -21.13 -7.33 17.58
C LEU A 239 -20.56 -6.72 18.85
N LEU A 240 -19.39 -7.21 19.27
CA LEU A 240 -18.61 -6.62 20.34
C LEU A 240 -17.65 -5.60 19.73
N HIS A 241 -17.75 -4.36 20.19
CA HIS A 241 -16.87 -3.25 19.86
C HIS A 241 -15.86 -3.04 20.96
N VAL A 242 -14.59 -2.95 20.58
CA VAL A 242 -13.47 -2.65 21.48
C VAL A 242 -12.76 -1.43 20.93
N GLY A 243 -12.82 -0.32 21.65
CA GLY A 243 -12.05 0.89 21.38
C GLY A 243 -10.96 1.09 22.42
N VAL A 244 -9.77 1.50 21.99
CA VAL A 244 -8.66 1.87 22.86
C VAL A 244 -8.22 3.28 22.48
N LYS A 245 -8.19 4.18 23.46
CA LYS A 245 -7.76 5.58 23.29
C LYS A 245 -6.48 5.82 24.07
N ALA A 246 -5.44 6.24 23.38
CA ALA A 246 -4.22 6.74 23.99
C ALA A 246 -4.39 8.19 24.47
N ARG A 247 -3.61 8.56 25.49
CA ARG A 247 -3.59 9.90 26.07
C ARG A 247 -3.34 10.99 25.05
N GLU A 248 -4.16 12.03 25.10
CA GLU A 248 -3.94 13.25 24.32
C GLU A 248 -2.98 14.19 25.07
N LEU A 249 -2.04 14.78 24.33
CA LEU A 249 -1.17 15.84 24.81
C LEU A 249 -1.37 17.08 23.93
N ASP A 250 -1.18 18.26 24.51
CA ASP A 250 -1.11 19.50 23.72
C ASP A 250 0.07 19.38 22.74
N LYS A 251 -0.16 19.68 21.46
CA LYS A 251 0.87 19.69 20.42
C LYS A 251 2.12 20.51 20.81
N LYS A 252 1.94 21.56 21.62
CA LYS A 252 3.04 22.40 22.13
C LYS A 252 3.98 21.64 23.07
N ASN A 253 3.48 20.60 23.74
CA ASN A 253 4.21 19.80 24.71
C ASN A 253 4.79 18.51 24.11
N LEU A 254 4.60 18.29 22.81
CA LEU A 254 5.20 17.15 22.13
C LEU A 254 6.74 17.30 22.11
N PRO A 255 7.51 16.22 22.30
CA PRO A 255 8.96 16.28 22.18
C PRO A 255 9.42 16.74 20.79
N PRO A 256 10.68 17.17 20.59
CA PRO A 256 11.17 17.58 19.27
C PRO A 256 11.22 16.41 18.29
N SER A 257 10.99 16.67 17.00
CA SER A 257 11.14 15.65 15.94
C SER A 257 12.38 15.89 15.08
N ASN A 258 13.15 14.84 14.82
CA ASN A 258 14.22 14.77 13.83
C ASN A 258 13.75 13.90 12.66
N MET A 259 13.37 14.54 11.55
CA MET A 259 12.76 13.90 10.39
C MET A 259 13.71 13.92 9.19
N VAL A 260 14.04 12.74 8.68
CA VAL A 260 14.80 12.59 7.44
C VAL A 260 13.89 12.05 6.35
N PHE A 261 13.52 12.89 5.39
CA PHE A 261 12.75 12.47 4.23
C PHE A 261 13.68 11.76 3.23
N LEU A 262 13.39 10.49 2.95
CA LEU A 262 13.99 9.72 1.89
C LEU A 262 13.02 9.68 0.70
N ILE A 263 13.30 10.49 -0.32
CA ILE A 263 12.36 10.75 -1.41
C ILE A 263 12.81 10.06 -2.69
N ASP A 264 11.89 9.28 -3.27
CA ASP A 264 12.02 8.79 -4.63
C ASP A 264 11.85 9.95 -5.62
N VAL A 265 12.89 10.19 -6.41
CA VAL A 265 12.85 11.19 -7.49
C VAL A 265 13.07 10.53 -8.85
N SER A 266 12.78 9.24 -8.99
CA SER A 266 12.87 8.54 -10.28
C SER A 266 11.89 9.09 -11.31
N GLY A 267 12.11 8.79 -12.60
CA GLY A 267 11.25 9.27 -13.69
C GLY A 267 9.76 8.88 -13.53
N SER A 268 9.46 7.76 -12.88
CA SER A 268 8.08 7.31 -12.62
C SER A 268 7.33 8.22 -11.64
N MET A 269 8.04 9.00 -10.82
CA MET A 269 7.49 9.94 -9.85
C MET A 269 6.99 11.27 -10.46
N SER A 270 7.11 11.45 -11.78
CA SER A 270 6.75 12.70 -12.49
C SER A 270 5.24 13.02 -12.51
N ASN A 271 4.37 12.01 -12.38
CA ASN A 271 2.92 12.21 -12.46
C ASN A 271 2.38 13.08 -11.31
N ALA A 272 1.30 13.83 -11.57
CA ALA A 272 0.72 14.79 -10.62
C ALA A 272 0.37 14.21 -9.24
N ASN A 273 -0.04 12.93 -9.18
CA ASN A 273 -0.36 12.21 -7.94
C ASN A 273 0.86 11.55 -7.26
N LYS A 274 2.09 11.93 -7.62
CA LYS A 274 3.36 11.42 -7.06
C LYS A 274 4.24 12.55 -6.50
N LEU A 275 5.42 12.83 -7.06
CA LEU A 275 6.33 13.85 -6.54
C LEU A 275 5.69 15.25 -6.43
N PRO A 276 4.89 15.74 -7.39
CA PRO A 276 4.17 17.01 -7.24
C PRO A 276 3.20 17.03 -6.04
N LEU A 277 2.50 15.93 -5.79
CA LEU A 277 1.63 15.78 -4.63
C LEU A 277 2.44 15.73 -3.34
N LEU A 278 3.54 14.96 -3.31
CA LEU A 278 4.46 14.91 -2.18
C LEU A 278 5.04 16.29 -1.84
N LYS A 279 5.50 17.06 -2.84
CA LYS A 279 5.99 18.44 -2.65
C LYS A 279 4.91 19.31 -2.00
N SER A 280 3.68 19.23 -2.48
CA SER A 280 2.55 19.97 -1.90
C SER A 280 2.27 19.55 -0.45
N ALA A 281 2.34 18.26 -0.17
CA ALA A 281 2.16 17.69 1.16
C ALA A 281 3.26 18.13 2.15
N MET A 282 4.52 18.07 1.73
CA MET A 282 5.66 18.53 2.54
C MET A 282 5.57 20.04 2.83
N LYS A 283 5.16 20.86 1.86
CA LYS A 283 4.96 22.30 2.10
C LYS A 283 3.90 22.58 3.17
N MET A 284 2.85 21.76 3.26
CA MET A 284 1.88 21.86 4.36
C MET A 284 2.51 21.48 5.69
N LEU A 285 3.28 20.38 5.75
CA LEU A 285 4.00 19.98 6.96
C LEU A 285 4.97 21.07 7.43
N VAL A 286 5.71 21.74 6.52
CA VAL A 286 6.65 22.83 6.85
C VAL A 286 5.96 23.96 7.63
N GLN A 287 4.66 24.18 7.43
CA GLN A 287 3.93 25.20 8.18
C GLN A 287 3.73 24.84 9.65
N GLU A 288 3.65 23.55 9.96
CA GLU A 288 3.41 23.01 11.30
C GLU A 288 4.71 22.79 12.09
N LEU A 289 5.88 22.84 11.43
CA LEU A 289 7.17 22.64 12.09
C LEU A 289 7.45 23.72 13.13
N ARG A 290 7.95 23.27 14.29
CA ARG A 290 8.36 24.15 15.39
C ARG A 290 9.86 24.43 15.32
N PRO A 291 10.38 25.47 15.99
CA PRO A 291 11.79 25.81 15.97
C PRO A 291 12.74 24.67 16.41
N GLN A 292 12.27 23.80 17.30
CA GLN A 292 13.01 22.64 17.81
C GLN A 292 12.96 21.41 16.89
N ASP A 293 12.00 21.35 15.96
CA ASP A 293 11.90 20.26 14.99
C ASP A 293 13.00 20.42 13.93
N ARG A 294 13.43 19.32 13.32
CA ARG A 294 14.48 19.30 12.30
C ARG A 294 14.05 18.48 11.09
N VAL A 295 14.39 18.96 9.91
CA VAL A 295 14.10 18.30 8.63
C VAL A 295 15.39 18.16 7.83
N ALA A 296 15.66 16.97 7.31
CA ALA A 296 16.65 16.74 6.25
C ALA A 296 15.97 16.07 5.06
N ILE A 297 16.51 16.28 3.85
CA ILE A 297 15.97 15.68 2.62
C ILE A 297 17.08 14.93 1.89
N VAL A 298 16.93 13.62 1.85
CA VAL A 298 17.72 12.69 1.03
C VAL A 298 16.87 12.26 -0.15
N VAL A 299 17.45 12.27 -1.34
CA VAL A 299 16.79 11.74 -2.54
C VAL A 299 17.49 10.49 -3.01
N TYR A 300 16.73 9.63 -3.70
CA TYR A 300 17.29 8.54 -4.47
C TYR A 300 16.63 8.46 -5.84
N ALA A 301 17.47 8.31 -6.85
CA ALA A 301 17.15 7.91 -8.22
C ALA A 301 18.42 7.25 -8.75
N GLY A 302 19.05 7.73 -9.83
CA GLY A 302 20.25 7.07 -10.39
C GLY A 302 21.44 7.06 -9.41
N ALA A 303 21.42 7.99 -8.45
CA ALA A 303 22.31 8.06 -7.31
C ALA A 303 21.52 8.52 -6.06
N ALA A 304 22.12 8.33 -4.88
CA ALA A 304 21.63 8.91 -3.64
C ALA A 304 22.30 10.27 -3.39
N GLY A 305 21.54 11.25 -2.89
CA GLY A 305 22.05 12.59 -2.64
C GLY A 305 21.34 13.30 -1.49
N LEU A 306 22.09 14.12 -0.74
CA LEU A 306 21.55 14.98 0.32
C LEU A 306 21.20 16.35 -0.28
N VAL A 307 19.91 16.66 -0.36
CA VAL A 307 19.37 17.90 -0.96
C VAL A 307 19.21 19.02 0.06
N LEU A 308 18.96 18.63 1.32
CA LEU A 308 18.86 19.51 2.46
C LEU A 308 19.53 18.82 3.66
N GLU A 309 20.56 19.46 4.20
CA GLU A 309 21.15 19.10 5.50
C GLU A 309 20.10 19.17 6.61
N SER A 310 20.40 18.67 7.81
CA SER A 310 19.46 18.80 8.92
C SER A 310 19.23 20.27 9.26
N THR A 311 18.03 20.78 8.97
CA THR A 311 17.66 22.19 9.08
C THR A 311 16.54 22.37 10.11
N PRO A 312 16.65 23.35 11.04
CA PRO A 312 15.59 23.66 12.01
C PRO A 312 14.26 24.07 11.37
N GLY A 313 13.15 23.68 11.98
CA GLY A 313 11.79 23.86 11.45
C GLY A 313 11.34 25.30 11.29
N ASN A 314 12.00 26.25 11.96
CA ASN A 314 11.76 27.69 11.77
C ASN A 314 12.42 28.27 10.52
N LYS A 315 13.30 27.54 9.83
CA LYS A 315 13.92 27.94 8.54
C LYS A 315 13.02 27.55 7.37
N LYS A 316 11.76 27.98 7.41
CA LYS A 316 10.71 27.54 6.48
C LYS A 316 11.04 27.84 5.02
N GLU A 317 11.64 28.99 4.73
CA GLU A 317 12.01 29.41 3.38
C GLU A 317 13.09 28.49 2.79
N GLU A 318 14.08 28.11 3.59
CA GLU A 318 15.17 27.22 3.18
C GLU A 318 14.65 25.81 2.88
N ILE A 319 13.80 25.27 3.75
CA ILE A 319 13.18 23.95 3.58
C ILE A 319 12.29 23.95 2.33
N ASN A 320 11.45 24.99 2.15
CA ASN A 320 10.58 25.12 0.98
C ASN A 320 11.38 25.25 -0.32
N ALA A 321 12.48 26.00 -0.32
CA ALA A 321 13.37 26.11 -1.48
C ALA A 321 13.99 24.75 -1.84
N ALA A 322 14.38 23.94 -0.86
CA ALA A 322 14.88 22.59 -1.12
C ALA A 322 13.80 21.67 -1.70
N ILE A 323 12.57 21.72 -1.18
CA ILE A 323 11.43 20.99 -1.74
C ILE A 323 11.20 21.41 -3.20
N ASP A 324 11.25 22.71 -3.49
CA ASP A 324 11.00 23.25 -4.83
C ASP A 324 12.03 22.79 -5.87
N ARG A 325 13.28 22.57 -5.46
CA ARG A 325 14.35 22.03 -6.30
C ARG A 325 14.20 20.55 -6.66
N LEU A 326 13.33 19.80 -5.96
CA LEU A 326 13.09 18.39 -6.28
C LEU A 326 12.50 18.24 -7.69
N GLN A 327 13.14 17.40 -8.50
CA GLN A 327 12.74 17.07 -9.87
C GLN A 327 12.85 15.57 -10.09
N SER A 328 11.89 15.00 -10.83
CA SER A 328 11.92 13.58 -11.20
C SER A 328 12.88 13.33 -12.38
N GLY A 329 13.75 12.34 -12.28
CA GLY A 329 14.65 11.92 -13.36
C GLY A 329 15.51 10.71 -13.00
N GLY A 330 16.02 10.00 -14.01
CA GLY A 330 16.89 8.83 -13.83
C GLY A 330 16.18 7.51 -13.49
N SER A 331 16.96 6.42 -13.47
CA SER A 331 16.54 5.10 -12.96
C SER A 331 16.62 5.08 -11.44
N THR A 332 15.99 4.14 -10.73
CA THR A 332 15.99 4.12 -9.26
C THR A 332 17.31 3.55 -8.68
N ALA A 333 17.73 3.91 -7.46
CA ALA A 333 18.88 3.33 -6.72
C ALA A 333 18.64 3.45 -5.20
N GLY A 334 17.53 2.86 -4.72
CA GLY A 334 17.05 2.96 -3.34
C GLY A 334 18.00 2.46 -2.23
N GLY A 335 18.88 1.49 -2.50
CA GLY A 335 19.72 0.86 -1.46
C GLY A 335 20.78 1.79 -0.85
N ALA A 336 21.37 2.69 -1.65
CA ALA A 336 22.29 3.70 -1.15
C ALA A 336 21.54 4.84 -0.41
N GLY A 337 20.33 5.15 -0.87
CA GLY A 337 19.48 6.20 -0.30
C GLY A 337 19.11 5.93 1.16
N ILE A 338 18.66 4.71 1.49
CA ILE A 338 18.26 4.38 2.86
C ILE A 338 19.44 4.37 3.85
N LYS A 339 20.61 3.90 3.42
CA LYS A 339 21.82 3.97 4.24
C LYS A 339 22.20 5.43 4.52
N LEU A 340 22.17 6.29 3.49
CA LEU A 340 22.43 7.72 3.65
C LEU A 340 21.41 8.38 4.58
N ALA A 341 20.11 8.10 4.42
CA ALA A 341 19.06 8.63 5.27
C ALA A 341 19.25 8.24 6.75
N TYR A 342 19.54 6.97 7.04
CA TYR A 342 19.84 6.52 8.39
C TYR A 342 21.12 7.14 8.96
N ASN A 343 22.15 7.36 8.14
CA ASN A 343 23.37 8.04 8.58
C ASN A 343 23.11 9.51 8.94
N VAL A 344 22.30 10.22 8.14
CA VAL A 344 21.88 11.60 8.42
C VAL A 344 21.04 11.65 9.69
N ALA A 345 20.11 10.70 9.86
CA ALA A 345 19.27 10.60 11.05
C ALA A 345 20.13 10.37 12.31
N ALA A 346 21.08 9.43 12.25
CA ALA A 346 21.98 9.12 13.35
C ALA A 346 22.92 10.29 13.70
N LYS A 347 23.44 11.01 12.69
CA LYS A 347 24.29 12.20 12.91
C LYS A 347 23.57 13.32 13.64
N ASN A 348 22.25 13.42 13.47
CA ASN A 348 21.41 14.46 14.06
C ASN A 348 20.44 13.90 15.10
N PHE A 349 20.77 12.73 15.67
CA PHE A 349 19.91 12.01 16.60
C PHE A 349 19.60 12.87 17.82
N ASN A 350 18.33 12.86 18.24
CA ASN A 350 17.87 13.52 19.45
C ASN A 350 17.38 12.47 20.44
N SER A 351 18.11 12.24 21.53
CA SER A 351 17.76 11.24 22.55
C SER A 351 16.45 11.53 23.29
N GLU A 352 16.05 12.80 23.36
CA GLU A 352 14.79 13.22 24.00
C GLU A 352 13.68 13.48 22.96
N GLY A 353 13.93 13.15 21.70
CA GLY A 353 13.05 13.43 20.59
C GLY A 353 12.64 12.20 19.80
N ASN A 354 11.71 12.39 18.86
CA ASN A 354 11.37 11.38 17.88
C ASN A 354 12.38 11.43 16.72
N ASN A 355 13.00 10.30 16.39
CA ASN A 355 13.94 10.19 15.27
C ASN A 355 13.37 9.26 14.21
N ARG A 356 13.18 9.78 12.99
CA ARG A 356 12.45 9.03 11.97
C ARG A 356 12.97 9.28 10.56
N VAL A 357 13.12 8.20 9.82
CA VAL A 357 13.24 8.21 8.37
C VAL A 357 11.84 8.08 7.76
N ILE A 358 11.53 8.91 6.76
CA ILE A 358 10.24 8.92 6.08
C ILE A 358 10.49 8.61 4.61
N LEU A 359 10.25 7.36 4.21
CA LEU A 359 10.36 6.93 2.82
C LEU A 359 9.12 7.35 2.04
N ALA A 360 9.29 8.09 0.94
CA ALA A 360 8.21 8.45 0.03
C ALA A 360 8.50 7.91 -1.39
N THR A 361 7.67 6.98 -1.88
CA THR A 361 7.91 6.24 -3.14
C THR A 361 6.61 5.85 -3.85
N ASP A 362 6.69 5.47 -5.12
CA ASP A 362 5.58 4.87 -5.88
C ASP A 362 5.62 3.34 -5.96
N GLY A 363 6.54 2.70 -5.22
CA GLY A 363 6.60 1.24 -5.04
C GLY A 363 7.91 0.60 -5.46
N ASP A 364 8.77 1.30 -6.22
CA ASP A 364 10.00 0.74 -6.77
C ASP A 364 11.22 0.90 -5.85
N PHE A 365 11.10 0.41 -4.61
CA PHE A 365 12.20 0.42 -3.66
C PHE A 365 13.15 -0.78 -3.84
N ASN A 366 13.62 -1.01 -5.07
CA ASN A 366 14.29 -2.26 -5.47
C ASN A 366 15.70 -2.13 -6.04
N ILE A 367 16.34 -0.96 -5.97
CA ILE A 367 17.56 -0.76 -6.74
C ILE A 367 18.77 -0.53 -5.82
N GLY A 368 19.56 -1.59 -5.67
CA GLY A 368 20.80 -1.68 -4.92
C GLY A 368 21.25 -3.13 -4.82
N ALA A 369 22.47 -3.39 -4.36
CA ALA A 369 23.02 -4.75 -4.23
C ALA A 369 22.35 -5.62 -3.13
N SER A 370 21.32 -5.10 -2.46
CA SER A 370 20.71 -5.70 -1.28
C SER A 370 19.36 -6.33 -1.59
N SER A 371 19.19 -7.59 -1.21
CA SER A 371 17.91 -8.30 -1.25
C SER A 371 16.88 -7.68 -0.30
N ASP A 372 15.58 -7.96 -0.50
CA ASP A 372 14.51 -7.56 0.42
C ASP A 372 14.82 -7.94 1.88
N GLY A 373 15.41 -9.12 2.08
CA GLY A 373 15.79 -9.60 3.41
C GLY A 373 16.99 -8.87 4.04
N GLU A 374 17.89 -8.28 3.26
CA GLU A 374 18.96 -7.42 3.80
C GLU A 374 18.41 -6.06 4.24
N MET A 375 17.46 -5.54 3.45
CA MET A 375 16.81 -4.27 3.73
C MET A 375 15.94 -4.35 4.99
N GLN A 376 15.15 -5.42 5.14
CA GLN A 376 14.38 -5.68 6.36
C GLN A 376 15.29 -5.73 7.58
N ARG A 377 16.41 -6.48 7.51
CA ARG A 377 17.40 -6.54 8.60
C ARG A 377 18.05 -5.20 8.92
N LEU A 378 18.37 -4.40 7.90
CA LEU A 378 18.88 -3.05 8.11
C LEU A 378 17.88 -2.21 8.89
N ILE A 379 16.59 -2.25 8.50
CA ILE A 379 15.52 -1.48 9.15
C ILE A 379 15.31 -1.97 10.59
N GLU A 380 15.25 -3.28 10.82
CA GLU A 380 15.17 -3.87 12.16
C GLU A 380 16.32 -3.40 13.06
N ASN A 381 17.57 -3.48 12.58
CA ASN A 381 18.74 -3.02 13.31
C ASN A 381 18.70 -1.51 13.60
N LYS A 382 18.18 -0.70 12.67
CA LYS A 382 18.11 0.76 12.84
C LYS A 382 16.99 1.18 13.79
N ARG A 383 15.87 0.45 13.79
CA ARG A 383 14.82 0.59 14.78
C ARG A 383 15.36 0.39 16.21
N GLU A 384 16.23 -0.60 16.43
CA GLU A 384 16.88 -0.82 17.74
C GLU A 384 17.74 0.37 18.20
N THR A 385 18.23 1.19 17.26
CA THR A 385 18.95 2.44 17.59
C THR A 385 18.02 3.62 17.91
N GLY A 386 16.71 3.41 17.93
CA GLY A 386 15.70 4.45 18.16
C GLY A 386 15.39 5.31 16.93
N VAL A 387 15.78 4.87 15.72
CA VAL A 387 15.45 5.54 14.45
C VAL A 387 14.44 4.71 13.67
N PHE A 388 13.17 5.14 13.71
CA PHE A 388 12.05 4.43 13.09
C PHE A 388 11.90 4.73 11.60
N LEU A 389 11.14 3.89 10.88
CA LEU A 389 10.82 4.09 9.46
C LEU A 389 9.31 4.24 9.25
N THR A 390 8.90 5.32 8.61
CA THR A 390 7.54 5.48 8.06
C THR A 390 7.60 5.42 6.55
N VAL A 391 6.62 4.77 5.93
CA VAL A 391 6.54 4.62 4.48
C VAL A 391 5.28 5.30 3.94
N LEU A 392 5.45 6.17 2.96
CA LEU A 392 4.40 6.92 2.27
C LEU A 392 4.37 6.47 0.80
N GLY A 393 3.31 5.75 0.43
CA GLY A 393 3.08 5.31 -0.94
C GLY A 393 2.33 6.35 -1.76
N PHE A 394 2.73 6.54 -3.02
CA PHE A 394 2.12 7.49 -3.95
C PHE A 394 1.84 6.87 -5.33
N GLY A 395 0.86 7.42 -6.05
CA GLY A 395 0.57 7.04 -7.43
C GLY A 395 -0.04 5.64 -7.60
N MET A 396 -0.16 5.19 -8.85
CA MET A 396 -0.85 3.94 -9.22
C MET A 396 -0.15 3.21 -10.37
N GLY A 397 -0.50 1.93 -10.59
CA GLY A 397 0.01 1.07 -11.67
C GLY A 397 1.29 0.30 -11.34
N ASN A 398 2.14 0.81 -10.43
CA ASN A 398 3.34 0.12 -9.91
C ASN A 398 3.35 0.05 -8.37
N TYR A 399 2.23 0.37 -7.74
CA TYR A 399 2.11 0.46 -6.29
C TYR A 399 2.32 -0.91 -5.62
N LYS A 400 3.42 -1.06 -4.88
CA LYS A 400 3.84 -2.30 -4.20
C LYS A 400 3.41 -2.31 -2.74
N ASP A 401 2.10 -2.37 -2.53
CA ASP A 401 1.48 -2.31 -1.20
C ASP A 401 2.10 -3.29 -0.20
N SER A 402 2.12 -4.57 -0.55
CA SER A 402 2.70 -5.65 0.27
C SER A 402 4.15 -5.40 0.70
N LYS A 403 4.98 -4.79 -0.16
CA LYS A 403 6.37 -4.51 0.17
C LYS A 403 6.50 -3.32 1.12
N MET A 404 5.75 -2.25 0.86
CA MET A 404 5.82 -1.04 1.68
C MET A 404 5.28 -1.26 3.09
N GLU A 405 4.20 -2.03 3.22
CA GLU A 405 3.65 -2.49 4.50
C GLU A 405 4.72 -3.23 5.31
N VAL A 406 5.38 -4.23 4.72
CA VAL A 406 6.44 -5.00 5.39
C VAL A 406 7.60 -4.11 5.85
N LEU A 407 8.04 -3.14 5.05
CA LEU A 407 9.14 -2.25 5.45
C LEU A 407 8.76 -1.34 6.63
N ALA A 408 7.52 -0.85 6.67
CA ALA A 408 7.01 -0.03 7.75
C ALA A 408 6.88 -0.85 9.05
N ASP A 409 6.29 -2.04 8.98
CA ASP A 409 6.16 -3.00 10.08
C ASP A 409 7.53 -3.29 10.71
N LYS A 410 8.55 -3.57 9.88
CA LYS A 410 9.92 -3.83 10.36
C LYS A 410 10.59 -2.62 11.02
N GLY A 411 10.12 -1.43 10.72
CA GLY A 411 10.68 -0.17 11.21
C GLY A 411 9.95 0.45 12.40
N ASN A 412 8.96 -0.24 12.99
CA ASN A 412 8.01 0.30 13.98
C ASN A 412 7.49 1.67 13.56
N GLY A 413 6.98 1.75 12.34
CA GLY A 413 6.35 2.96 11.89
C GLY A 413 5.18 2.71 10.96
N ASN A 414 4.44 3.80 10.76
CA ASN A 414 3.18 3.72 10.03
C ASN A 414 3.43 3.59 8.52
N TYR A 415 2.50 2.92 7.87
CA TYR A 415 2.35 2.92 6.43
C TYR A 415 1.08 3.68 6.00
N ALA A 416 1.24 4.61 5.05
CA ALA A 416 0.14 5.38 4.50
C ALA A 416 0.20 5.43 2.96
N TYR A 417 -0.97 5.40 2.34
CA TYR A 417 -1.13 5.64 0.91
C TYR A 417 -1.78 6.98 0.66
N ILE A 418 -1.06 7.87 -0.03
CA ILE A 418 -1.51 9.24 -0.31
C ILE A 418 -1.99 9.30 -1.76
N ASP A 419 -3.31 9.21 -1.93
CA ASP A 419 -4.00 9.28 -3.23
C ASP A 419 -4.36 10.72 -3.64
N ASN A 420 -4.51 11.63 -2.67
CA ASN A 420 -4.90 13.02 -2.92
C ASN A 420 -4.38 14.00 -1.85
N ILE A 421 -4.60 15.30 -2.05
CA ILE A 421 -4.08 16.37 -1.17
C ILE A 421 -4.72 16.37 0.23
N THR A 422 -6.00 16.00 0.33
CA THR A 422 -6.71 15.90 1.61
C THR A 422 -6.15 14.76 2.45
N GLU A 423 -5.82 13.64 1.81
CA GLU A 423 -5.13 12.52 2.45
C GLU A 423 -3.72 12.92 2.91
N ALA A 424 -3.01 13.66 2.07
CA ALA A 424 -1.69 14.16 2.40
C ALA A 424 -1.72 15.09 3.63
N LYS A 425 -2.73 15.97 3.71
CA LYS A 425 -2.98 16.80 4.89
C LYS A 425 -3.33 15.95 6.12
N LYS A 426 -4.22 14.95 5.99
CA LYS A 426 -4.57 14.04 7.09
C LYS A 426 -3.32 13.35 7.64
N THR A 427 -2.57 12.69 6.76
CA THR A 427 -1.40 11.91 7.11
C THR A 427 -0.28 12.78 7.69
N LEU A 428 0.12 13.87 7.01
CA LEU A 428 1.30 14.66 7.40
C LEU A 428 1.03 15.79 8.41
N VAL A 429 -0.18 16.36 8.45
CA VAL A 429 -0.49 17.53 9.28
C VAL A 429 -1.34 17.15 10.49
N ASN A 430 -2.40 16.38 10.26
CA ASN A 430 -3.35 16.05 11.33
C ASN A 430 -2.82 14.93 12.23
N GLU A 431 -2.25 13.88 11.63
CA GLU A 431 -1.86 12.66 12.35
C GLU A 431 -0.38 12.59 12.68
N PHE A 432 0.49 13.00 11.74
CA PHE A 432 1.94 12.86 11.86
C PHE A 432 2.50 13.37 13.19
N GLY A 433 2.13 14.58 13.65
CA GLY A 433 2.66 15.10 14.92
C GLY A 433 2.29 14.24 16.14
N SER A 434 1.12 13.61 16.15
CA SER A 434 0.57 12.95 17.33
C SER A 434 0.92 11.45 17.38
N THR A 435 0.95 10.77 16.23
CA THR A 435 1.22 9.32 16.18
C THR A 435 2.70 8.96 16.35
N LEU A 436 3.61 9.94 16.25
CA LEU A 436 5.05 9.72 16.34
C LEU A 436 5.60 9.57 17.76
N PHE A 437 4.85 10.02 18.76
CA PHE A 437 5.26 9.96 20.16
C PHE A 437 4.51 8.84 20.86
N ALA A 438 5.16 7.68 20.98
CA ALA A 438 4.61 6.55 21.70
C ALA A 438 4.36 6.92 23.16
N VAL A 439 3.12 6.76 23.62
CA VAL A 439 2.75 6.78 25.05
C VAL A 439 2.68 5.38 25.63
N ALA A 440 2.60 4.36 24.78
CA ALA A 440 2.67 2.96 25.15
C ALA A 440 3.33 2.16 24.03
N LYS A 441 4.21 1.23 24.42
CA LYS A 441 4.90 0.30 23.52
C LYS A 441 4.38 -1.12 23.72
N ASP A 442 4.59 -1.96 22.71
CA ASP A 442 4.28 -3.39 22.77
C ASP A 442 2.86 -3.69 23.26
N VAL A 443 1.89 -3.00 22.64
CA VAL A 443 0.50 -3.03 23.10
C VAL A 443 -0.22 -4.25 22.53
N LYS A 444 -0.58 -5.17 23.42
CA LYS A 444 -1.25 -6.43 23.12
C LYS A 444 -2.65 -6.44 23.72
N ILE A 445 -3.63 -6.93 22.97
CA ILE A 445 -4.98 -7.19 23.49
C ILE A 445 -5.19 -8.70 23.50
N GLN A 446 -5.70 -9.22 24.61
CA GLN A 446 -6.23 -10.58 24.73
C GLN A 446 -7.65 -10.53 25.27
N ILE A 447 -8.59 -11.12 24.55
CA ILE A 447 -9.98 -11.28 24.99
C ILE A 447 -10.23 -12.74 25.32
N GLU A 448 -10.78 -12.96 26.51
CA GLU A 448 -11.22 -14.26 27.01
C GLU A 448 -12.75 -14.29 27.02
N PHE A 449 -13.34 -15.06 26.10
CA PHE A 449 -14.80 -15.16 25.98
C PHE A 449 -15.38 -16.12 27.01
N ASN A 450 -16.53 -15.76 27.58
CA ASN A 450 -17.19 -16.58 28.58
C ASN A 450 -18.01 -17.70 27.89
N PRO A 451 -17.64 -19.00 28.05
CA PRO A 451 -18.32 -20.11 27.39
C PRO A 451 -19.77 -20.30 27.83
N ALA A 452 -20.18 -19.74 28.97
CA ALA A 452 -21.57 -19.80 29.42
C ALA A 452 -22.51 -18.92 28.58
N ASN A 453 -21.98 -17.84 27.98
CA ASN A 453 -22.75 -16.86 27.23
C ASN A 453 -22.41 -16.84 25.73
N VAL A 454 -21.18 -17.19 25.37
CA VAL A 454 -20.67 -17.19 24.00
C VAL A 454 -20.33 -18.61 23.56
N ALA A 455 -20.90 -19.02 22.43
CA ALA A 455 -20.58 -20.31 21.83
C ALA A 455 -19.43 -20.20 20.83
N GLU A 456 -19.47 -19.18 19.95
CA GLU A 456 -18.43 -18.93 18.95
C GLU A 456 -18.13 -17.44 18.82
N TYR A 457 -16.93 -17.09 18.39
CA TYR A 457 -16.55 -15.71 18.06
C TYR A 457 -15.63 -15.65 16.85
N ARG A 458 -15.52 -14.47 16.26
CA ARG A 458 -14.61 -14.17 15.15
C ARG A 458 -14.15 -12.72 15.23
N LEU A 459 -12.84 -12.49 15.17
CA LEU A 459 -12.27 -11.15 15.01
C LEU A 459 -12.47 -10.70 13.55
N ILE A 460 -13.00 -9.51 13.33
CA ILE A 460 -13.23 -8.95 11.99
C ILE A 460 -12.01 -8.12 11.58
N GLY A 461 -11.32 -8.52 10.51
CA GLY A 461 -10.04 -7.96 10.13
C GLY A 461 -8.89 -8.49 11.00
N TYR A 462 -7.77 -7.76 11.04
CA TYR A 462 -6.57 -8.06 11.84
C TYR A 462 -5.89 -9.40 11.50
N GLU A 463 -6.12 -9.95 10.30
CA GLU A 463 -5.55 -11.25 9.89
C GLU A 463 -4.03 -11.29 10.01
N ASN A 464 -3.34 -10.20 9.66
CA ASN A 464 -1.88 -10.07 9.71
C ASN A 464 -1.34 -9.60 11.08
N ARG A 465 -2.22 -9.45 12.07
CA ARG A 465 -1.93 -8.89 13.40
C ARG A 465 -2.25 -9.87 14.54
N LEU A 466 -2.64 -11.10 14.20
CA LEU A 466 -2.88 -12.16 15.17
C LEU A 466 -1.58 -12.57 15.88
N LEU A 467 -1.70 -12.81 17.18
CA LEU A 467 -0.63 -13.32 18.05
C LEU A 467 -1.06 -14.66 18.64
N ASN A 468 -0.08 -15.49 18.99
CA ASN A 468 -0.37 -16.70 19.77
C ASN A 468 -0.83 -16.29 21.19
N LYS A 469 -1.57 -17.17 21.88
CA LYS A 469 -2.02 -16.88 23.25
C LYS A 469 -0.84 -16.75 24.23
N GLU A 470 0.24 -17.48 23.98
CA GLU A 470 1.49 -17.45 24.75
C GLU A 470 2.23 -16.12 24.57
N ASP A 471 2.18 -15.55 23.36
CA ASP A 471 2.80 -14.27 23.01
C ASP A 471 2.26 -13.10 23.88
N PHE A 472 1.05 -13.24 24.44
CA PHE A 472 0.45 -12.23 25.30
C PHE A 472 1.26 -11.94 26.56
N ASN A 473 2.01 -12.91 27.09
CA ASN A 473 2.82 -12.73 28.31
C ASN A 473 4.33 -12.66 28.00
N ASP A 474 4.71 -12.68 26.72
CA ASP A 474 6.10 -12.59 26.31
C ASP A 474 6.47 -11.13 26.01
N ASP A 475 7.23 -10.49 26.90
CA ASP A 475 7.74 -9.13 26.71
C ASP A 475 8.80 -9.05 25.59
N MET A 476 9.29 -10.17 25.05
CA MET A 476 10.20 -10.18 23.89
C MET A 476 9.46 -10.10 22.55
N LYS A 477 8.16 -10.43 22.54
CA LYS A 477 7.34 -10.35 21.33
C LYS A 477 6.89 -8.91 21.12
N ASP A 478 7.20 -8.31 19.99
CA ASP A 478 6.71 -6.97 19.62
C ASP A 478 5.25 -7.03 19.10
N ALA A 479 4.43 -6.05 19.48
CA ALA A 479 3.00 -5.98 19.16
C ALA A 479 2.49 -4.56 18.84
N GLY A 480 3.41 -3.64 18.51
CA GLY A 480 3.07 -2.30 18.02
C GLY A 480 2.98 -1.22 19.10
N GLU A 481 2.98 0.03 18.65
CA GLU A 481 3.06 1.22 19.51
C GLU A 481 1.77 2.05 19.43
N MET A 482 1.41 2.69 20.53
CA MET A 482 0.34 3.69 20.54
C MET A 482 0.91 5.08 20.74
N GLY A 483 0.75 5.92 19.72
CA GLY A 483 1.09 7.34 19.79
C GLY A 483 0.09 8.18 20.59
N VAL A 484 0.47 9.41 20.91
CA VAL A 484 -0.39 10.42 21.55
C VAL A 484 -1.72 10.55 20.79
N GLY A 485 -2.82 10.44 21.52
CA GLY A 485 -4.18 10.57 21.00
C GLY A 485 -4.60 9.47 20.02
N HIS A 486 -3.74 8.48 19.77
CA HIS A 486 -4.04 7.38 18.85
C HIS A 486 -5.27 6.61 19.33
N VAL A 487 -6.07 6.17 18.38
CA VAL A 487 -7.28 5.39 18.60
C VAL A 487 -7.18 4.12 17.78
N VAL A 488 -7.48 3.00 18.42
CA VAL A 488 -7.63 1.72 17.74
C VAL A 488 -8.94 1.08 18.11
N THR A 489 -9.62 0.54 17.09
CA THR A 489 -10.94 -0.08 17.17
C THR A 489 -10.86 -1.49 16.59
N ALA A 490 -11.36 -2.46 17.34
CA ALA A 490 -11.53 -3.84 16.92
C ALA A 490 -13.00 -4.27 17.07
N LEU A 491 -13.45 -5.16 16.18
CA LEU A 491 -14.80 -5.70 16.20
C LEU A 491 -14.74 -7.22 16.26
N TYR A 492 -15.57 -7.79 17.13
CA TYR A 492 -15.82 -9.23 17.18
C TYR A 492 -17.26 -9.52 16.81
N GLU A 493 -17.44 -10.44 15.88
CA GLU A 493 -18.72 -11.10 15.67
C GLU A 493 -18.85 -12.25 16.66
N VAL A 494 -19.94 -12.28 17.43
CA VAL A 494 -20.15 -13.18 18.55
C VAL A 494 -21.46 -13.94 18.36
N ILE A 495 -21.41 -15.27 18.50
CA ILE A 495 -22.58 -16.14 18.47
C ILE A 495 -22.92 -16.54 19.92
N PRO A 496 -24.05 -16.07 20.48
CA PRO A 496 -24.47 -16.46 21.82
C PRO A 496 -24.79 -17.95 21.92
N VAL A 497 -24.66 -18.51 23.11
CA VAL A 497 -25.11 -19.89 23.41
C VAL A 497 -26.59 -20.05 23.05
N GLY A 498 -26.94 -21.18 22.42
CA GLY A 498 -28.31 -21.48 21.99
C GLY A 498 -28.74 -20.84 20.67
N LYS A 499 -27.88 -20.02 20.03
CA LYS A 499 -28.19 -19.30 18.78
C LYS A 499 -27.45 -19.85 17.56
N GLY A 500 -27.57 -21.16 17.33
CA GLY A 500 -27.14 -21.77 16.08
C GLY A 500 -25.65 -22.08 15.95
N SER A 501 -24.89 -22.05 17.06
CA SER A 501 -23.55 -22.64 17.09
C SER A 501 -23.64 -24.11 16.70
N LYS A 502 -22.92 -24.46 15.63
CA LYS A 502 -22.81 -25.82 15.13
C LYS A 502 -21.33 -26.09 15.03
N SER A 503 -20.74 -26.55 16.14
CA SER A 503 -19.41 -27.14 16.08
C SER A 503 -19.43 -28.24 15.03
N LYS A 504 -18.69 -28.04 13.93
CA LYS A 504 -18.65 -28.95 12.77
C LYS A 504 -17.70 -30.13 12.99
N VAL A 505 -17.18 -30.29 14.20
CA VAL A 505 -16.21 -31.32 14.56
C VAL A 505 -16.82 -32.34 15.49
N ASP A 506 -16.40 -33.59 15.35
CA ASP A 506 -16.83 -34.67 16.24
C ASP A 506 -16.43 -34.36 17.69
N PRO A 507 -17.23 -34.78 18.69
CA PRO A 507 -16.86 -34.65 20.09
C PRO A 507 -15.48 -35.26 20.35
N LEU A 508 -14.60 -34.48 20.97
CA LEU A 508 -13.24 -34.92 21.27
C LEU A 508 -13.27 -36.08 22.28
N ARG A 509 -12.67 -37.23 21.92
CA ARG A 509 -12.64 -38.45 22.75
C ARG A 509 -11.98 -38.25 24.12
N TYR A 510 -11.02 -37.33 24.22
CA TYR A 510 -10.17 -37.13 25.40
C TYR A 510 -10.31 -35.74 26.04
N SER A 511 -11.08 -34.83 25.44
CA SER A 511 -11.39 -33.53 26.03
C SER A 511 -12.84 -33.55 26.50
N PRO A 512 -13.11 -33.43 27.80
CA PRO A 512 -14.48 -33.29 28.26
C PRO A 512 -15.08 -32.03 27.64
N SER A 513 -16.11 -32.17 26.81
CA SER A 513 -16.94 -31.04 26.30
C SER A 513 -17.84 -30.46 27.40
N VAL A 514 -17.33 -30.42 28.64
CA VAL A 514 -18.08 -30.04 29.82
C VAL A 514 -18.07 -28.52 29.87
N MET A 515 -19.22 -27.91 29.56
CA MET A 515 -19.49 -26.52 29.90
C MET A 515 -19.20 -26.35 31.40
N PRO A 516 -18.25 -25.47 31.80
CA PRO A 516 -18.03 -25.23 33.21
C PRO A 516 -19.36 -24.83 33.85
N THR A 517 -19.68 -25.41 35.00
CA THR A 517 -20.90 -25.05 35.74
C THR A 517 -20.84 -23.54 35.98
N PRO A 518 -21.77 -22.74 35.43
CA PRO A 518 -21.63 -21.30 35.50
C PRO A 518 -21.62 -20.89 36.96
N PHE A 519 -20.53 -20.25 37.41
CA PHE A 519 -20.57 -19.47 38.64
C PHE A 519 -21.71 -18.47 38.45
N LYS A 520 -22.66 -18.46 39.39
CA LYS A 520 -23.88 -17.64 39.31
C LYS A 520 -23.56 -16.15 39.10
N GLU A 521 -22.37 -15.70 39.50
CA GLU A 521 -21.84 -14.34 39.31
C GLU A 521 -21.29 -14.08 37.89
N MET A 522 -20.77 -15.10 37.19
CA MET A 522 -20.20 -14.99 35.83
C MET A 522 -21.28 -15.05 34.72
N GLY A 523 -22.56 -15.23 35.04
CA GLY A 523 -23.63 -15.24 34.04
C GLY A 523 -23.87 -13.87 33.38
N HIS A 524 -23.39 -12.79 34.00
CA HIS A 524 -23.65 -11.40 33.58
C HIS A 524 -22.55 -10.77 32.72
N GLU A 525 -21.55 -11.54 32.29
CA GLU A 525 -20.41 -11.07 31.48
C GLU A 525 -20.29 -11.86 30.17
N ILE A 526 -19.92 -11.19 29.08
CA ILE A 526 -19.73 -11.82 27.77
C ILE A 526 -18.26 -12.23 27.54
N ALA A 527 -17.32 -11.47 28.10
CA ALA A 527 -15.89 -11.68 27.98
C ALA A 527 -15.11 -10.86 29.01
N THR A 528 -13.84 -11.17 29.20
CA THR A 528 -12.85 -10.33 29.88
C THR A 528 -11.79 -9.88 28.89
N LEU A 529 -11.54 -8.58 28.81
CA LEU A 529 -10.47 -8.00 28.01
C LEU A 529 -9.26 -7.72 28.90
N LYS A 530 -8.10 -8.18 28.45
CA LYS A 530 -6.78 -7.94 29.03
C LYS A 530 -5.96 -7.14 28.03
N LEU A 531 -5.42 -6.01 28.44
CA LEU A 531 -4.51 -5.20 27.64
C LEU A 531 -3.16 -5.16 28.34
N ARG A 532 -2.10 -5.51 27.61
CA ARG A 532 -0.73 -5.44 28.09
C ARG A 532 0.03 -4.36 27.33
N TYR A 533 0.82 -3.55 28.01
CA TYR A 533 1.61 -2.49 27.42
C TYR A 533 2.90 -2.25 28.20
N LYS A 534 3.91 -1.66 27.55
CA LYS A 534 5.11 -1.11 28.19
C LYS A 534 5.05 0.41 28.19
N GLU A 535 5.61 1.02 29.23
CA GLU A 535 5.88 2.47 29.21
C GLU A 535 6.88 2.81 28.10
N PRO A 536 6.92 4.06 27.59
CA PRO A 536 7.82 4.43 26.49
C PRO A 536 9.30 4.12 26.74
N GLU A 537 9.76 4.20 27.99
CA GLU A 537 11.13 3.86 28.41
C GLU A 537 11.21 2.56 29.25
N GLY A 538 10.08 1.85 29.40
CA GLY A 538 9.98 0.67 30.23
C GLY A 538 10.23 -0.62 29.45
N GLU A 539 10.98 -1.56 30.03
CA GLU A 539 11.21 -2.88 29.44
C GLU A 539 10.19 -3.94 29.91
N LYS A 540 9.56 -3.72 31.06
CA LYS A 540 8.56 -4.62 31.64
C LYS A 540 7.15 -4.13 31.34
N SER A 541 6.29 -5.05 30.94
CA SER A 541 4.90 -4.70 30.68
C SER A 541 4.03 -4.58 31.94
N LYS A 542 2.98 -3.79 31.82
CA LYS A 542 1.86 -3.63 32.76
C LYS A 542 0.61 -4.26 32.17
N LEU A 543 -0.28 -4.74 33.04
CA LEU A 543 -1.53 -5.38 32.66
C LEU A 543 -2.72 -4.55 33.12
N MET A 544 -3.62 -4.23 32.19
CA MET A 544 -4.96 -3.70 32.44
C MET A 544 -5.99 -4.81 32.18
N THR A 545 -7.06 -4.84 32.96
CA THR A 545 -8.15 -5.82 32.82
C THR A 545 -9.50 -5.14 32.93
N GLN A 546 -10.40 -5.48 32.01
CA GLN A 546 -11.77 -4.96 31.97
C GLN A 546 -12.74 -6.11 31.70
N VAL A 547 -13.68 -6.32 32.62
CA VAL A 547 -14.81 -7.24 32.41
C VAL A 547 -15.83 -6.57 31.49
N ILE A 548 -16.30 -7.31 30.49
CA ILE A 548 -17.31 -6.84 29.53
C ILE A 548 -18.67 -7.41 29.94
N PRO A 549 -19.63 -6.55 30.34
CA PRO A 549 -20.95 -7.02 30.74
C PRO A 549 -21.71 -7.62 29.56
N ASN A 550 -22.54 -8.63 29.82
CA ASN A 550 -23.51 -9.18 28.87
C ASN A 550 -24.72 -8.25 28.76
N LYS A 551 -24.47 -7.02 28.31
CA LYS A 551 -25.48 -5.99 28.07
C LYS A 551 -25.51 -5.69 26.57
N ILE A 552 -26.47 -6.31 25.90
CA ILE A 552 -26.68 -6.16 24.46
C ILE A 552 -27.72 -5.07 24.22
N VAL A 553 -27.43 -4.16 23.29
CA VAL A 553 -28.40 -3.15 22.82
C VAL A 553 -28.73 -3.36 21.33
N PRO A 554 -29.91 -2.91 20.87
CA PRO A 554 -30.17 -2.77 19.44
C PRO A 554 -29.11 -1.86 18.79
N LEU A 555 -28.66 -2.18 17.58
CA LEU A 555 -27.59 -1.43 16.92
C LEU A 555 -27.93 0.07 16.75
N ASN A 556 -29.18 0.41 16.46
CA ASN A 556 -29.64 1.79 16.32
C ASN A 556 -29.64 2.57 17.65
N GLU A 557 -29.58 1.89 18.80
CA GLU A 557 -29.46 2.48 20.14
C GLU A 557 -28.01 2.47 20.66
N ALA A 558 -27.10 1.80 19.96
CA ALA A 558 -25.68 1.74 20.31
C ALA A 558 -24.98 3.09 20.12
N ASN A 559 -23.79 3.25 20.70
CA ASN A 559 -22.97 4.44 20.48
C ASN A 559 -22.68 4.63 18.98
N ILE A 560 -22.61 5.90 18.55
CA ILE A 560 -22.29 6.27 17.16
C ILE A 560 -20.98 5.64 16.67
N ASN A 561 -20.02 5.41 17.56
CA ASN A 561 -18.76 4.72 17.26
C ASN A 561 -19.00 3.27 16.82
N LEU A 562 -19.87 2.54 17.52
CA LEU A 562 -20.23 1.17 17.16
C LEU A 562 -21.07 1.14 15.87
N GLN A 563 -22.05 2.02 15.73
CA GLN A 563 -22.85 2.12 14.50
C GLN A 563 -21.99 2.40 13.26
N TRP A 564 -21.03 3.33 13.39
CA TRP A 564 -20.12 3.70 12.30
C TRP A 564 -19.16 2.56 11.96
N SER A 565 -18.45 2.02 12.96
CA SER A 565 -17.50 0.92 12.74
C SER A 565 -18.17 -0.31 12.15
N ALA A 566 -19.40 -0.64 12.56
CA ALA A 566 -20.18 -1.72 11.98
C ALA A 566 -20.54 -1.46 10.50
N SER A 567 -20.83 -0.21 10.12
CA SER A 567 -21.11 0.15 8.72
C SER A 567 -19.87 -0.02 7.85
N VAL A 568 -18.72 0.44 8.34
CA VAL A 568 -17.43 0.31 7.65
C VAL A 568 -17.01 -1.15 7.54
N ALA A 569 -17.19 -1.94 8.59
CA ALA A 569 -16.94 -3.39 8.56
C ALA A 569 -17.81 -4.10 7.52
N GLY A 570 -19.12 -3.80 7.51
CA GLY A 570 -20.04 -4.32 6.51
C GLY A 570 -19.63 -3.93 5.08
N PHE A 571 -19.20 -2.69 4.87
CA PHE A 571 -18.69 -2.23 3.59
C PHE A 571 -17.45 -3.01 3.14
N GLY A 572 -16.46 -3.15 4.03
CA GLY A 572 -15.24 -3.91 3.76
C GLY A 572 -15.53 -5.37 3.42
N MET A 573 -16.43 -6.02 4.18
CA MET A 573 -16.86 -7.40 3.90
C MET A 573 -17.53 -7.54 2.53
N LEU A 574 -18.35 -6.59 2.10
CA LEU A 574 -18.96 -6.58 0.76
C LEU A 574 -17.92 -6.42 -0.36
N LEU A 575 -16.99 -5.48 -0.21
CA LEU A 575 -15.92 -5.26 -1.20
C LEU A 575 -15.03 -6.50 -1.34
N ARG A 576 -14.75 -7.19 -0.23
CA ARG A 576 -13.99 -8.45 -0.20
C ARG A 576 -14.75 -9.68 -0.67
N LYS A 577 -16.07 -9.58 -0.85
CA LYS A 577 -16.94 -10.75 -1.07
C LYS A 577 -16.80 -11.78 0.06
N SER A 578 -16.76 -11.31 1.30
CA SER A 578 -16.63 -12.15 2.50
C SER A 578 -17.71 -13.23 2.53
N LYS A 579 -17.31 -14.46 2.88
CA LYS A 579 -18.25 -15.58 3.13
C LYS A 579 -19.13 -15.36 4.37
N TYR A 580 -18.78 -14.38 5.20
CA TYR A 580 -19.48 -14.02 6.43
C TYR A 580 -20.34 -12.76 6.28
N ALA A 581 -20.49 -12.24 5.06
CA ALA A 581 -21.29 -11.06 4.80
C ALA A 581 -22.78 -11.23 5.15
N GLY A 582 -23.26 -12.46 5.38
CA GLY A 582 -24.64 -12.73 5.80
C GLY A 582 -25.66 -12.10 4.85
N ASP A 583 -26.60 -11.34 5.42
CA ASP A 583 -27.64 -10.65 4.66
C ASP A 583 -27.23 -9.23 4.19
N LEU A 584 -25.93 -8.88 4.24
CA LEU A 584 -25.47 -7.55 3.85
C LEU A 584 -25.79 -7.23 2.39
N THR A 585 -26.22 -6.00 2.19
CA THR A 585 -26.30 -5.36 0.89
C THR A 585 -25.64 -3.98 0.95
N TYR A 586 -25.13 -3.49 -0.18
CA TYR A 586 -24.60 -2.13 -0.25
C TYR A 586 -25.64 -1.09 0.20
N SER A 587 -26.92 -1.30 -0.14
CA SER A 587 -28.02 -0.42 0.30
C SER A 587 -28.15 -0.41 1.84
N SER A 588 -28.12 -1.58 2.50
CA SER A 588 -28.19 -1.65 3.97
C SER A 588 -27.02 -0.94 4.65
N VAL A 589 -25.80 -1.08 4.10
CA VAL A 589 -24.59 -0.42 4.60
C VAL A 589 -24.69 1.10 4.43
N VAL A 590 -25.20 1.57 3.28
CA VAL A 590 -25.42 2.99 3.00
C VAL A 590 -26.43 3.60 3.98
N GLU A 591 -27.54 2.91 4.26
CA GLU A 591 -28.53 3.39 5.24
C GLU A 591 -27.97 3.43 6.66
N GLN A 592 -27.22 2.41 7.07
CA GLN A 592 -26.56 2.38 8.36
C GLN A 592 -25.53 3.53 8.51
N ALA A 593 -24.70 3.73 7.50
CA ALA A 593 -23.69 4.79 7.50
C ALA A 593 -24.31 6.20 7.52
N LYS A 594 -25.46 6.40 6.86
CA LYS A 594 -26.21 7.68 6.92
C LYS A 594 -26.62 8.02 8.35
N GLY A 595 -27.12 7.05 9.10
CA GLY A 595 -27.50 7.23 10.51
C GLY A 595 -26.30 7.44 11.45
N ALA A 596 -25.10 7.01 11.02
CA ALA A 596 -23.92 6.94 11.87
C ALA A 596 -22.85 8.03 11.62
N LEU A 597 -23.16 9.09 10.87
CA LEU A 597 -22.18 10.13 10.51
C LEU A 597 -21.57 10.84 11.72
N GLY A 598 -22.35 11.10 12.77
CA GLY A 598 -21.88 11.78 13.98
C GLY A 598 -21.19 13.13 13.68
N ASN A 599 -20.16 13.44 14.47
CA ASN A 599 -19.32 14.63 14.29
C ASN A 599 -18.25 14.39 13.21
N ASP A 600 -18.35 15.12 12.10
CA ASP A 600 -17.53 14.91 10.91
C ASP A 600 -16.97 16.25 10.38
N LYS A 601 -16.20 16.95 11.22
CA LYS A 601 -15.67 18.29 10.92
C LYS A 601 -14.88 18.36 9.61
N GLU A 602 -14.04 17.36 9.37
CA GLU A 602 -13.19 17.28 8.17
C GLU A 602 -13.88 16.59 6.98
N GLY A 603 -15.09 16.04 7.16
CA GLY A 603 -15.88 15.46 6.06
C GLY A 603 -15.54 14.01 5.69
N TYR A 604 -14.66 13.32 6.42
CA TYR A 604 -14.20 11.97 6.08
C TYR A 604 -15.33 10.94 6.09
N ARG A 605 -16.24 10.99 7.08
CA ARG A 605 -17.37 10.02 7.14
C ARG A 605 -18.38 10.29 6.02
N ARG A 606 -18.60 11.57 5.66
CA ARG A 606 -19.43 11.93 4.50
C ARG A 606 -18.82 11.48 3.17
N GLU A 607 -17.51 11.61 2.99
CA GLU A 607 -16.81 11.06 1.83
C GLU A 607 -17.00 9.55 1.75
N ALA A 608 -16.77 8.82 2.85
CA ALA A 608 -16.96 7.38 2.93
C ALA A 608 -18.38 6.95 2.53
N LEU A 609 -19.39 7.69 3.00
CA LEU A 609 -20.77 7.45 2.62
C LEU A 609 -21.01 7.63 1.11
N GLN A 610 -20.34 8.59 0.45
CA GLN A 610 -20.41 8.72 -1.00
C GLN A 610 -19.71 7.57 -1.71
N LEU A 611 -18.57 7.11 -1.21
CA LEU A 611 -17.88 5.92 -1.76
C LEU A 611 -18.75 4.67 -1.66
N MET A 612 -19.44 4.47 -0.53
CA MET A 612 -20.38 3.37 -0.33
C MET A 612 -21.53 3.41 -1.36
N LYS A 613 -22.08 4.60 -1.65
CA LYS A 613 -23.11 4.79 -2.69
C LYS A 613 -22.56 4.54 -4.10
N SER A 614 -21.34 4.99 -4.40
CA SER A 614 -20.70 4.73 -5.69
C SER A 614 -20.47 3.23 -5.90
N ALA A 615 -20.01 2.51 -4.87
CA ALA A 615 -19.89 1.06 -4.89
C ALA A 615 -21.24 0.36 -5.08
N GLU A 616 -22.30 0.84 -4.42
CA GLU A 616 -23.67 0.34 -4.65
C GLU A 616 -24.05 0.44 -6.14
N LEU A 617 -23.87 1.60 -6.77
CA LEU A 617 -24.19 1.82 -8.18
C LEU A 617 -23.36 0.95 -9.12
N MET A 618 -22.05 0.85 -8.86
CA MET A 618 -21.15 0.00 -9.64
C MET A 618 -21.54 -1.49 -9.55
N SER A 619 -21.91 -1.96 -8.37
CA SER A 619 -22.34 -3.35 -8.17
C SER A 619 -23.58 -3.72 -9.00
N LYS A 620 -24.52 -2.77 -9.17
CA LYS A 620 -25.73 -2.94 -9.99
C LYS A 620 -25.41 -2.96 -11.49
N SER A 621 -24.45 -2.13 -11.94
CA SER A 621 -24.02 -2.09 -13.33
C SER A 621 -23.31 -3.38 -13.76
N THR A 622 -22.55 -4.01 -12.89
CA THR A 622 -21.86 -5.27 -13.18
C THR A 622 -22.82 -6.45 -13.22
N ALA A 623 -23.89 -6.45 -12.41
CA ALA A 623 -24.92 -7.48 -12.41
C ALA A 623 -25.85 -7.46 -13.64
N SER A 624 -25.81 -6.38 -14.43
CA SER A 624 -26.64 -6.19 -15.64
C SER A 624 -25.93 -6.59 -16.95
N ARG A 625 -24.71 -7.13 -16.84
CA ARG A 625 -23.94 -7.76 -17.92
C ARG A 625 -23.79 -9.24 -17.61
#